data_AF-A0A9W8GES4-F1
#
_entry.id   AF-A0A9W8GES4-F1
#
_cell.length_a   1.000
_cell.length_b   1.000
_cell.length_c   1.000
_cell.angle_alpha   90.00
_cell.angle_beta   90.00
_cell.angle_gamma   90.00
#
_symmetry.space_group_name_H-M   'P 1'
#
loop_
_entity.id
_entity.type
_entity.pdbx_description
1 polymer ?
#
loop_
_entity_poly.entity_id
_entity_poly.type
_entity_poly.pdbx_seq_one_letter_code
_entity_poly.pdbx_strand_id
1 'polypeptide(L)'
;MANRTVSTAEAIHGTNPQFLIDKIFRERIYNSRYWKEHCFGLTVTGVMEKAVELQAIGREYGESHRPLEFTCLLLKLLQLQPDQPMLDALVDQEDFKYLRALAVFYYRMTQPSLDVYRKLEPLLADYRKLRAIELGGMELTFMDQLVDDLLTKKSVFLITLPHLTRRLLLEDAGQIAPRISPLDDDDDSSSDE
;
A
#
# COMPACT_ATOMS: atom_id res chain seq x y z
N MET A 1 21.60 14.20 7.10
CA MET A 1 21.03 13.01 7.80
C MET A 1 20.36 12.13 6.76
N ALA A 2 20.71 10.85 6.70
CA ALA A 2 20.25 9.91 5.67
C ALA A 2 18.73 9.59 5.71
N ASN A 3 18.04 9.93 6.80
CA ASN A 3 16.61 9.63 7.01
C ASN A 3 15.70 10.85 6.78
N ARG A 4 16.19 11.93 6.16
CA ARG A 4 15.37 13.07 5.77
C ARG A 4 14.66 12.77 4.46
N THR A 5 13.41 13.20 4.34
CA THR A 5 12.67 13.19 3.06
C THR A 5 13.48 13.95 2.03
N VAL A 6 13.48 13.47 0.79
CA VAL A 6 14.18 14.16 -0.31
C VAL A 6 13.67 15.59 -0.45
N SER A 7 14.53 16.53 -0.82
CA SER A 7 14.19 17.95 -0.86
C SER A 7 13.14 18.30 -1.93
N THR A 8 12.99 17.43 -2.93
CA THR A 8 12.00 17.55 -4.00
C THR A 8 10.63 17.02 -3.61
N ALA A 9 10.49 16.38 -2.44
CA ALA A 9 9.23 15.82 -2.03
C ALA A 9 8.27 16.89 -1.50
N GLU A 10 7.05 16.84 -1.98
CA GLU A 10 5.93 17.68 -1.56
C GLU A 10 5.26 17.12 -0.30
N ALA A 11 4.55 17.99 0.41
CA ALA A 11 3.76 17.57 1.56
C ALA A 11 2.55 16.73 1.10
N ILE A 12 2.29 15.64 1.83
CA ILE A 12 1.12 14.78 1.61
C ILE A 12 0.20 14.94 2.80
N HIS A 13 -1.10 15.17 2.56
CA HIS A 13 -2.10 15.46 3.60
C HIS A 13 -1.67 16.59 4.55
N GLY A 14 -0.98 17.61 4.01
CA GLY A 14 -0.51 18.76 4.76
C GLY A 14 0.68 18.50 5.70
N THR A 15 1.33 17.34 5.59
CA THR A 15 2.47 16.97 6.44
C THR A 15 3.61 16.34 5.64
N ASN A 16 4.75 16.12 6.29
CA ASN A 16 5.85 15.36 5.70
C ASN A 16 5.35 13.93 5.39
N PRO A 17 5.54 13.39 4.18
CA PRO A 17 5.08 12.05 3.81
C PRO A 17 5.51 10.94 4.77
N GLN A 18 6.72 11.03 5.34
CA GLN A 18 7.18 10.04 6.31
C GLN A 18 6.32 10.02 7.57
N PHE A 19 5.64 11.12 7.91
CA PHE A 19 4.82 11.24 9.13
C PHE A 19 3.49 10.49 9.04
N LEU A 20 3.15 9.91 7.89
CA LEU A 20 2.03 8.97 7.77
C LEU A 20 2.29 7.65 8.53
N ILE A 21 3.56 7.34 8.84
CA ILE A 21 3.93 6.26 9.76
C ILE A 21 4.20 6.87 11.13
N ASP A 22 3.75 6.25 12.23
CA ASP A 22 3.91 6.81 13.57
C ASP A 22 5.39 6.97 13.99
N LYS A 23 5.67 7.97 14.84
CA LYS A 23 7.05 8.34 15.21
C LYS A 23 7.84 7.17 15.82
N ILE A 24 7.22 6.44 16.75
CA ILE A 24 7.87 5.34 17.48
C ILE A 24 8.28 4.25 16.48
N PHE A 25 7.40 3.94 15.55
CA PHE A 25 7.66 2.92 14.55
C PHE A 25 8.69 3.36 13.51
N ARG A 26 8.68 4.62 13.07
CA ARG A 26 9.75 5.14 12.20
C ARG A 26 11.12 5.03 12.85
N GLU A 27 11.23 5.36 14.14
CA GLU A 27 12.48 5.22 14.89
C GLU A 27 12.93 3.75 14.97
N ARG A 28 11.99 2.81 15.15
CA ARG A 28 12.28 1.38 15.05
C ARG A 28 12.76 0.97 13.65
N ILE A 29 12.10 1.43 12.59
CA ILE A 29 12.51 1.17 11.20
C ILE A 29 13.93 1.69 10.97
N TYR A 30 14.23 2.95 11.31
CA TYR A 30 15.56 3.53 11.13
C TYR A 30 16.66 2.79 11.88
N ASN A 31 16.32 2.20 13.03
CA ASN A 31 17.26 1.44 13.84
C ASN A 31 17.40 -0.02 13.41
N SER A 32 16.48 -0.53 12.59
CA SER A 32 16.50 -1.91 12.09
C SER A 32 17.75 -2.18 11.24
N ARG A 33 18.17 -3.45 11.24
CA ARG A 33 19.29 -3.91 10.43
C ARG A 33 19.02 -3.73 8.93
N TYR A 34 17.82 -4.12 8.49
CA TYR A 34 17.42 -4.03 7.09
C TYR A 34 17.50 -2.58 6.57
N TRP A 35 17.02 -1.61 7.36
CA TRP A 35 17.10 -0.20 6.95
C TRP A 35 18.54 0.28 6.76
N LYS A 36 19.42 -0.07 7.70
CA LYS A 36 20.83 0.35 7.68
C LYS A 36 21.62 -0.31 6.55
N GLU A 37 21.33 -1.57 6.23
CA GLU A 37 22.07 -2.36 5.24
C GLU A 37 21.50 -2.20 3.81
N HIS A 38 20.17 -2.16 3.66
CA HIS A 38 19.51 -2.23 2.35
C HIS A 38 18.77 -0.97 1.95
N CYS A 39 18.40 -0.09 2.89
CA CYS A 39 17.69 1.15 2.58
C CYS A 39 18.61 2.38 2.53
N PHE A 40 19.92 2.24 2.77
CA PHE A 40 20.85 3.36 2.67
C PHE A 40 21.09 3.79 1.21
N GLY A 41 20.88 5.06 0.89
CA GLY A 41 21.09 5.59 -0.47
C GLY A 41 20.18 4.99 -1.55
N LEU A 42 19.14 4.25 -1.17
CA LEU A 42 18.27 3.53 -2.09
C LEU A 42 17.44 4.51 -2.94
N THR A 43 17.44 4.31 -4.25
CA THR A 43 16.58 5.01 -5.22
C THR A 43 15.24 4.30 -5.35
N VAL A 44 14.29 4.90 -6.08
CA VAL A 44 12.99 4.24 -6.28
C VAL A 44 13.13 2.92 -7.03
N THR A 45 13.96 2.86 -8.07
CA THR A 45 14.27 1.61 -8.79
C THR A 45 14.86 0.55 -7.85
N GLY A 46 15.79 0.95 -6.97
CA GLY A 46 16.34 0.02 -5.97
C GLY A 46 15.30 -0.48 -4.96
N VAL A 47 14.29 0.32 -4.64
CA VAL A 47 13.13 -0.15 -3.85
C VAL A 47 12.37 -1.23 -4.60
N MET A 48 12.16 -1.08 -5.91
CA MET A 48 11.47 -2.08 -6.73
C MET A 48 12.23 -3.41 -6.72
N GLU A 49 13.53 -3.38 -6.96
CA GLU A 49 14.39 -4.57 -6.95
C GLU A 49 14.31 -5.31 -5.60
N LYS A 50 14.34 -4.57 -4.50
CA LYS A 50 14.18 -5.14 -3.16
C LYS A 50 12.76 -5.63 -2.87
N ALA A 51 11.75 -4.96 -3.41
CA ALA A 51 10.35 -5.34 -3.22
C ALA A 51 9.98 -6.65 -3.92
N VAL A 52 10.69 -7.01 -5.00
CA VAL A 52 10.57 -8.32 -5.66
C VAL A 52 11.01 -9.47 -4.76
N GLU A 53 11.99 -9.25 -3.88
CA GLU A 53 12.53 -10.24 -2.94
C GLU A 53 11.61 -10.48 -1.73
N LEU A 54 10.60 -9.64 -1.52
CA LEU A 54 9.70 -9.74 -0.36
C LEU A 54 8.96 -11.07 -0.33
N GLN A 55 8.76 -11.59 0.88
CA GLN A 55 8.08 -12.87 1.10
C GLN A 55 6.78 -12.75 1.87
N ALA A 56 6.51 -11.59 2.48
CA ALA A 56 5.34 -11.32 3.30
C ALA A 56 5.02 -9.83 3.35
N ILE A 57 3.77 -9.51 3.65
CA ILE A 57 3.28 -8.18 4.01
C ILE A 57 3.00 -8.14 5.52
N GLY A 58 3.02 -6.95 6.11
CA GLY A 58 2.86 -6.79 7.55
C GLY A 58 3.74 -5.68 8.11
N ARG A 59 3.53 -5.35 9.38
CA ARG A 59 4.26 -4.26 10.05
C ARG A 59 5.53 -4.72 10.71
N GLU A 60 5.41 -5.68 11.61
CA GLU A 60 6.52 -6.17 12.42
C GLU A 60 6.28 -7.62 12.76
N TYR A 61 7.35 -8.35 13.07
CA TYR A 61 7.27 -9.78 13.37
C TYR A 61 8.10 -10.15 14.61
N GLY A 62 7.66 -11.21 15.27
CA GLY A 62 8.29 -11.79 16.46
C GLY A 62 8.16 -10.94 17.72
N GLU A 63 8.51 -11.53 18.86
CA GLU A 63 8.40 -10.89 20.19
C GLU A 63 9.26 -9.62 20.34
N SER A 64 10.37 -9.56 19.59
CA SER A 64 11.22 -8.37 19.54
C SER A 64 10.66 -7.23 18.69
N HIS A 65 9.46 -7.38 18.12
CA HIS A 65 8.78 -6.40 17.28
C HIS A 65 9.68 -5.82 16.18
N ARG A 66 10.34 -6.71 15.41
CA ARG A 66 11.25 -6.30 14.34
C ARG A 66 10.44 -5.79 13.16
N PRO A 67 10.73 -4.58 12.63
CA PRO A 67 10.05 -4.10 11.42
C PRO A 67 10.23 -5.07 10.27
N LEU A 68 9.14 -5.33 9.54
CA LEU A 68 9.18 -6.15 8.35
C LEU A 68 9.80 -5.36 7.19
N GLU A 69 10.51 -6.05 6.32
CA GLU A 69 11.14 -5.47 5.12
C GLU A 69 10.13 -4.68 4.27
N PHE A 70 8.90 -5.20 4.17
CA PHE A 70 7.76 -4.52 3.56
C PHE A 70 7.57 -3.09 4.08
N THR A 71 7.47 -2.90 5.41
CA THR A 71 7.33 -1.55 5.99
C THR A 71 8.57 -0.68 5.89
N CYS A 72 9.77 -1.28 5.89
CA CYS A 72 11.00 -0.54 5.63
C CYS A 72 10.98 0.06 4.22
N LEU A 73 10.59 -0.72 3.22
CA LEU A 73 10.46 -0.26 1.84
C LEU A 73 9.29 0.74 1.68
N LEU A 74 8.18 0.54 2.39
CA LEU A 74 7.06 1.51 2.40
C LEU A 74 7.50 2.87 2.95
N LEU A 75 8.21 2.90 4.08
CA LEU A 75 8.77 4.15 4.61
C LEU A 75 9.80 4.76 3.65
N LYS A 76 10.58 3.93 2.95
CA LYS A 76 11.51 4.41 1.92
C LYS A 76 10.78 5.07 0.75
N LEU A 77 9.67 4.51 0.27
CA LEU A 77 8.85 5.15 -0.76
C LEU A 77 8.30 6.49 -0.27
N LEU A 78 7.83 6.57 0.98
CA LEU A 78 7.40 7.86 1.58
C LEU A 78 8.56 8.87 1.66
N GLN A 79 9.79 8.41 1.87
CA GLN A 79 10.96 9.27 1.88
C GLN A 79 11.32 9.79 0.47
N LEU A 80 11.14 8.97 -0.56
CA LEU A 80 11.55 9.23 -1.94
C LEU A 80 10.48 9.92 -2.80
N GLN A 81 9.20 9.68 -2.49
CA GLN A 81 8.02 10.16 -3.21
C GLN A 81 8.12 9.94 -4.74
N PRO A 82 7.89 8.70 -5.23
CA PRO A 82 7.81 8.44 -6.67
C PRO A 82 6.84 9.38 -7.39
N ASP A 83 7.14 9.69 -8.64
CA ASP A 83 6.22 10.42 -9.53
C ASP A 83 5.01 9.57 -9.89
N GLN A 84 3.92 10.25 -10.26
CA GLN A 84 2.63 9.60 -10.51
C GLN A 84 2.67 8.52 -11.58
N PRO A 85 3.30 8.71 -12.76
CA PRO A 85 3.36 7.68 -13.80
C PRO A 85 4.09 6.41 -13.34
N MET A 86 5.18 6.57 -12.58
CA MET A 86 5.91 5.43 -12.03
C MET A 86 5.07 4.71 -10.98
N LEU A 87 4.36 5.45 -10.13
CA LEU A 87 3.47 4.85 -9.14
C LEU A 87 2.32 4.07 -9.81
N ASP A 88 1.69 4.64 -10.84
CA ASP A 88 0.62 3.95 -11.57
C ASP A 88 1.14 2.66 -12.22
N ALA A 89 2.32 2.70 -12.84
CA ALA A 89 2.96 1.50 -13.40
C ALA A 89 3.29 0.43 -12.34
N LEU A 90 3.67 0.85 -11.13
CA LEU A 90 3.92 -0.06 -10.01
C LEU A 90 2.66 -0.75 -9.47
N VAL A 91 1.51 -0.09 -9.57
CA VAL A 91 0.22 -0.69 -9.21
C VAL A 91 -0.25 -1.64 -10.33
N ASP A 92 -0.06 -1.25 -11.59
CA ASP A 92 -0.53 -2.01 -12.75
C ASP A 92 0.31 -3.26 -13.06
N GLN A 93 1.59 -3.32 -12.68
CA GLN A 93 2.40 -4.52 -12.90
C GLN A 93 1.77 -5.79 -12.31
N GLU A 94 1.82 -6.90 -13.02
CA GLU A 94 1.20 -8.17 -12.63
C GLU A 94 2.18 -9.25 -12.19
N ASP A 95 3.47 -9.11 -12.47
CA ASP A 95 4.45 -10.18 -12.25
C ASP A 95 4.76 -10.41 -10.77
N PHE A 96 4.79 -9.33 -9.98
CA PHE A 96 5.32 -9.36 -8.61
C PHE A 96 4.26 -8.92 -7.60
N LYS A 97 3.54 -9.90 -7.04
CA LYS A 97 2.44 -9.66 -6.09
C LYS A 97 2.84 -8.83 -4.86
N TYR A 98 4.04 -8.99 -4.31
CA TYR A 98 4.47 -8.21 -3.14
C TYR A 98 4.90 -6.79 -3.48
N LEU A 99 5.50 -6.58 -4.67
CA LEU A 99 5.73 -5.24 -5.22
C LEU A 99 4.39 -4.53 -5.46
N ARG A 100 3.37 -5.25 -5.96
CA ARG A 100 2.03 -4.68 -6.19
C ARG A 100 1.40 -4.32 -4.86
N ALA A 101 1.45 -5.21 -3.87
CA ALA A 101 0.93 -4.95 -2.53
C ALA A 101 1.59 -3.71 -1.89
N LEU A 102 2.91 -3.56 -2.06
CA LEU A 102 3.65 -2.39 -1.57
C LEU A 102 3.18 -1.10 -2.27
N ALA A 103 3.03 -1.14 -3.60
CA ALA A 103 2.57 -0.02 -4.39
C ALA A 103 1.14 0.39 -4.05
N VAL A 104 0.22 -0.58 -3.91
CA VAL A 104 -1.17 -0.39 -3.51
C VAL A 104 -1.27 0.25 -2.12
N PHE A 105 -0.47 -0.23 -1.16
CA PHE A 105 -0.44 0.34 0.19
C PHE A 105 0.05 1.78 0.16
N TYR A 106 1.14 2.06 -0.57
CA TYR A 106 1.65 3.41 -0.76
C TYR A 106 0.60 4.31 -1.44
N TYR A 107 -0.02 3.85 -2.52
CA TYR A 107 -1.06 4.56 -3.26
C TYR A 107 -2.20 4.99 -2.34
N ARG A 108 -2.71 4.06 -1.52
CA ARG A 108 -3.78 4.35 -0.55
C ARG A 108 -3.40 5.42 0.46
N MET A 109 -2.12 5.47 0.86
CA MET A 109 -1.64 6.44 1.83
C MET A 109 -1.44 7.83 1.22
N THR A 110 -1.10 7.94 -0.06
CA THR A 110 -0.66 9.22 -0.64
C THR A 110 -1.69 9.90 -1.53
N GLN A 111 -2.55 9.12 -2.19
CA GLN A 111 -3.42 9.63 -3.25
C GLN A 111 -4.74 10.20 -2.73
N PRO A 112 -5.38 11.12 -3.46
CA PRO A 112 -6.70 11.63 -3.11
C PRO A 112 -7.76 10.53 -3.21
N SER A 113 -8.87 10.68 -2.47
CA SER A 113 -9.88 9.63 -2.33
C SER A 113 -10.42 9.12 -3.66
N LEU A 114 -10.63 10.02 -4.63
CA LEU A 114 -11.17 9.68 -5.95
C LEU A 114 -10.25 8.73 -6.72
N ASP A 115 -8.95 9.06 -6.76
CA ASP A 115 -7.96 8.29 -7.51
C ASP A 115 -7.70 6.94 -6.82
N VAL A 116 -7.75 6.91 -5.48
CA VAL A 116 -7.69 5.66 -4.70
C VAL A 116 -8.78 4.69 -5.14
N TYR A 117 -10.06 5.11 -5.20
CA TYR A 117 -11.12 4.21 -5.65
C TYR A 117 -10.94 3.78 -7.12
N ARG A 118 -10.67 4.74 -8.02
CA ARG A 118 -10.51 4.44 -9.45
C ARG A 118 -9.39 3.45 -9.74
N LYS A 119 -8.26 3.56 -9.02
CA LYS A 119 -7.09 2.73 -9.26
C LYS A 119 -7.12 1.40 -8.51
N LEU A 120 -7.65 1.37 -7.29
CA LEU A 120 -7.60 0.17 -6.44
C LEU A 120 -8.81 -0.75 -6.59
N GLU A 121 -10.01 -0.25 -6.92
CA GLU A 121 -11.19 -1.12 -7.05
C GLU A 121 -11.06 -2.23 -8.11
N PRO A 122 -10.42 -2.01 -9.27
CA PRO A 122 -10.18 -3.10 -10.23
C PRO A 122 -9.34 -4.24 -9.64
N LEU A 123 -8.50 -3.96 -8.62
CA LEU A 123 -7.67 -4.97 -7.96
C LEU A 123 -8.44 -5.86 -6.99
N LEU A 124 -9.73 -5.60 -6.75
CA LEU A 124 -10.62 -6.54 -6.04
C LEU A 124 -10.86 -7.84 -6.84
N ALA A 125 -10.49 -7.87 -8.12
CA ALA A 125 -10.46 -9.10 -8.93
C ALA A 125 -9.14 -9.89 -8.80
N ASP A 126 -8.15 -9.39 -8.05
CA ASP A 126 -6.85 -10.05 -7.86
C ASP A 126 -6.90 -11.02 -6.69
N TYR A 127 -7.16 -12.30 -6.97
CA TYR A 127 -7.26 -13.37 -5.95
C TYR A 127 -5.91 -14.03 -5.61
N ARG A 128 -4.78 -13.38 -5.87
CA ARG A 128 -3.47 -13.97 -5.59
C ARG A 128 -3.19 -14.01 -4.09
N LYS A 129 -2.70 -15.17 -3.64
CA LYS A 129 -2.32 -15.44 -2.24
C LYS A 129 -1.15 -14.57 -1.80
N LEU A 130 -1.32 -13.89 -0.66
CA LEU A 130 -0.29 -13.14 0.04
C LEU A 130 -0.09 -13.74 1.44
N ARG A 131 1.16 -13.69 1.90
CA ARG A 131 1.49 -14.05 3.28
C ARG A 131 1.45 -12.78 4.12
N ALA A 132 0.52 -12.69 5.06
CA ALA A 132 0.46 -11.60 6.03
C ALA A 132 1.14 -12.00 7.34
N ILE A 133 1.83 -11.06 7.96
CA ILE A 133 2.36 -11.20 9.33
C ILE A 133 1.62 -10.20 10.20
N GLU A 134 0.82 -10.75 11.10
CA GLU A 134 0.11 -10.02 12.15
C GLU A 134 0.66 -10.38 13.54
N LEU A 135 0.07 -9.78 14.58
CA LEU A 135 0.50 -9.99 15.96
C LEU A 135 0.40 -11.46 16.40
N GLY A 136 -0.55 -12.21 15.84
CA GLY A 136 -0.80 -13.63 16.12
C GLY A 136 0.09 -14.60 15.33
N GLY A 137 0.88 -14.10 14.37
CA GLY A 137 1.76 -14.93 13.54
C GLY A 137 1.56 -14.71 12.05
N MET A 138 1.88 -15.74 11.28
CA MET A 138 1.82 -15.72 9.83
C MET A 138 0.50 -16.30 9.36
N GLU A 139 -0.25 -15.53 8.58
CA GLU A 139 -1.56 -15.90 8.06
C GLU A 139 -1.59 -15.82 6.53
N LEU A 140 -2.48 -16.59 5.93
CA LEU A 140 -2.76 -16.53 4.50
C LEU A 140 -3.83 -15.48 4.27
N THR A 141 -3.52 -14.47 3.45
CA THR A 141 -4.48 -13.49 2.94
C THR A 141 -4.40 -13.44 1.42
N PHE A 142 -5.13 -12.53 0.81
CA PHE A 142 -5.25 -12.38 -0.63
C PHE A 142 -5.14 -10.90 -1.02
N MET A 143 -4.84 -10.61 -2.28
CA MET A 143 -4.64 -9.23 -2.74
C MET A 143 -5.95 -8.43 -2.70
N ASP A 144 -7.05 -8.99 -3.17
CA ASP A 144 -8.41 -8.45 -3.03
C ASP A 144 -8.75 -8.11 -1.57
N GLN A 145 -8.44 -8.99 -0.62
CA GLN A 145 -8.66 -8.73 0.81
C GLN A 145 -7.80 -7.56 1.32
N LEU A 146 -6.53 -7.48 0.91
CA LEU A 146 -5.67 -6.35 1.26
C LEU A 146 -6.24 -5.03 0.69
N VAL A 147 -6.73 -5.06 -0.55
CA VAL A 147 -7.32 -3.89 -1.22
C VAL A 147 -8.60 -3.46 -0.49
N ASP A 148 -9.50 -4.39 -0.18
CA ASP A 148 -10.73 -4.11 0.55
C ASP A 148 -10.44 -3.54 1.95
N ASP A 149 -9.47 -4.13 2.66
CA ASP A 149 -9.00 -3.64 3.95
C ASP A 149 -8.49 -2.20 3.88
N LEU A 150 -7.75 -1.86 2.83
CA LEU A 150 -7.24 -0.52 2.60
C LEU A 150 -8.35 0.49 2.30
N LEU A 151 -9.43 0.07 1.62
CA LEU A 151 -10.56 0.93 1.27
C LEU A 151 -11.54 1.12 2.45
N THR A 152 -11.70 0.12 3.31
CA THR A 152 -12.75 0.09 4.32
C THR A 152 -12.25 0.37 5.75
N LYS A 153 -11.06 -0.15 6.11
CA LYS A 153 -10.53 -0.05 7.48
C LYS A 153 -9.86 1.30 7.74
N LYS A 154 -9.83 1.68 9.02
CA LYS A 154 -9.11 2.90 9.49
C LYS A 154 -7.61 2.67 9.66
N SER A 155 -7.21 1.41 9.86
CA SER A 155 -5.83 1.01 10.02
C SER A 155 -5.63 -0.39 9.46
N VAL A 156 -4.47 -0.61 8.83
CA VAL A 156 -4.03 -1.91 8.32
C VAL A 156 -2.60 -2.12 8.79
N PHE A 157 -2.30 -3.31 9.32
CA PHE A 157 -1.03 -3.62 9.99
C PHE A 157 -0.65 -2.58 11.06
N LEU A 158 -1.62 -2.09 11.84
CA LEU A 158 -1.43 -1.04 12.85
C LEU A 158 -0.92 0.31 12.30
N ILE A 159 -0.89 0.51 10.98
CA ILE A 159 -0.61 1.82 10.37
C ILE A 159 -1.96 2.51 10.17
N THR A 160 -2.11 3.71 10.76
CA THR A 160 -3.31 4.52 10.59
C THR A 160 -3.36 5.09 9.18
N LEU A 161 -4.44 4.83 8.45
CA LEU A 161 -4.62 5.32 7.10
C LEU A 161 -5.17 6.74 7.11
N PRO A 162 -4.75 7.60 6.17
CA PRO A 162 -5.37 8.91 5.97
C PRO A 162 -6.86 8.79 5.67
N HIS A 163 -7.62 9.80 6.09
CA HIS A 163 -9.06 9.84 5.93
C HIS A 163 -9.46 9.67 4.45
N LEU A 164 -10.30 8.68 4.18
CA LEU A 164 -10.89 8.43 2.88
C LEU A 164 -12.33 8.90 2.90
N THR A 165 -12.71 9.74 1.95
CA THR A 165 -14.12 10.12 1.78
C THR A 165 -14.92 8.87 1.45
N ARG A 166 -16.06 8.68 2.12
CA ARG A 166 -16.93 7.53 1.88
C ARG A 166 -17.38 7.52 0.42
N ARG A 167 -17.37 6.33 -0.19
CA ARG A 167 -17.74 6.15 -1.59
C ARG A 167 -19.11 6.74 -1.93
N LEU A 168 -20.14 6.49 -1.12
CA LEU A 168 -21.49 7.06 -1.33
C LEU A 168 -21.48 8.58 -1.52
N LEU A 169 -20.66 9.31 -0.77
CA LEU A 169 -20.60 10.77 -0.90
C LEU A 169 -19.97 11.22 -2.22
N LEU A 170 -19.06 10.41 -2.78
CA LEU A 170 -18.44 10.68 -4.08
C LEU A 170 -19.39 10.33 -5.24
N GLU A 171 -20.23 9.29 -5.05
CA GLU A 171 -21.29 8.92 -5.98
C GLU A 171 -22.40 9.98 -6.00
N ASP A 172 -22.87 10.41 -4.83
CA ASP A 172 -23.88 11.48 -4.69
C ASP A 172 -23.39 12.81 -5.30
N ALA A 173 -22.08 13.08 -5.22
CA ALA A 173 -21.45 14.24 -5.84
C ALA A 173 -21.21 14.07 -7.36
N GLY A 174 -21.51 12.90 -7.94
CA GLY A 174 -21.30 12.59 -9.36
C GLY A 174 -19.83 12.49 -9.78
N GLN A 175 -18.90 12.31 -8.84
CA GLN A 175 -17.46 12.25 -9.12
C GLN A 175 -17.02 10.83 -9.54
N ILE A 176 -17.75 9.82 -9.11
CA ILE A 176 -17.53 8.42 -9.45
C ILE A 176 -18.85 7.73 -9.77
N ALA A 177 -18.82 6.80 -10.73
CA ALA A 177 -19.98 5.98 -11.05
C ALA A 177 -20.20 4.90 -9.97
N PRO A 178 -21.42 4.34 -9.86
CA PRO A 178 -21.65 3.14 -9.05
C PRO A 178 -20.62 2.06 -9.37
N ARG A 179 -20.13 1.37 -8.35
CA ARG A 179 -19.17 0.27 -8.55
C ARG A 179 -19.86 -0.86 -9.29
N ILE A 180 -19.31 -1.28 -10.42
CA ILE A 180 -19.74 -2.49 -11.13
C ILE A 180 -18.90 -3.64 -10.59
N SER A 181 -19.55 -4.64 -10.00
CA SER A 181 -18.85 -5.85 -9.57
C SER A 181 -18.57 -6.72 -10.79
N PRO A 182 -17.38 -7.32 -10.92
CA PRO A 182 -17.12 -8.31 -11.97
C PRO A 182 -18.09 -9.50 -11.92
N LEU A 183 -18.71 -9.76 -10.76
CA LEU A 183 -19.69 -10.83 -10.58
C LEU A 183 -21.09 -10.45 -11.08
N ASP A 184 -21.41 -9.15 -11.18
CA ASP A 184 -22.74 -8.71 -11.62
C ASP A 184 -22.90 -8.86 -13.15
N ASP A 185 -21.79 -8.78 -13.91
CA ASP A 185 -21.77 -9.00 -15.36
C ASP A 185 -21.99 -10.48 -15.73
N ASP A 186 -21.69 -11.44 -14.83
CA ASP A 186 -21.82 -12.87 -15.10
C ASP A 186 -23.29 -13.36 -15.04
N ASP A 187 -24.15 -12.75 -14.21
CA ASP A 187 -25.56 -13.15 -14.05
C ASP A 187 -26.39 -12.89 -15.33
N ASP A 188 -26.08 -11.83 -16.09
CA ASP A 188 -26.74 -11.52 -17.38
C ASP A 188 -26.35 -12.52 -18.49
N SER A 189 -25.24 -13.25 -18.35
CA SER A 189 -24.81 -14.26 -19.35
C SER A 189 -25.43 -15.66 -19.14
N SER A 190 -26.03 -15.89 -17.97
CA SER A 190 -26.58 -17.19 -17.56
C SER A 190 -28.11 -17.31 -17.72
N SER A 191 -28.77 -16.25 -18.17
CA SER A 191 -30.23 -16.18 -18.32
C SER A 191 -30.74 -16.46 -19.75
N ASP A 192 -29.84 -16.84 -20.67
CA ASP A 192 -30.14 -17.27 -22.04
C ASP A 192 -29.83 -18.76 -22.30
N GLU A 193 -30.23 -19.67 -21.40
CA GLU A 193 -30.40 -21.11 -21.70
C GLU A 193 -31.75 -21.68 -21.21
#